data_AF-A0A249SY25-F1
#
_entry.id   AF-A0A249SY25-F1
#
_cell.length_a   1.000
_cell.length_b   1.000
_cell.length_c   1.000
_cell.angle_alpha   90.00
_cell.angle_beta   90.00
_cell.angle_gamma   90.00
#
_symmetry.space_group_name_H-M   'P 1'
#
loop_
_entity.id
_entity.type
_entity.pdbx_description
1 polymer ?
#
loop_
_entity_poly.entity_id
_entity_poly.type
_entity_poly.pdbx_seq_one_letter_code
_entity_poly.pdbx_strand_id
1 'polypeptide(L)' 'MEKVNLDPAVFVDDDGSAYIFWGNQQCYYAEFDHNLISLKGTISKVDIPLGLKKDHMVALIVARYI' A
#
# COMPACT_ATOMS: atom_id res chain seq x y z
N MET A 1 -6.98 15.39 -18.24
CA MET A 1 -5.95 14.70 -17.44
C MET A 1 -6.44 13.30 -17.20
N GLU A 2 -5.68 12.29 -17.61
CA GLU A 2 -6.03 10.89 -17.37
C GLU A 2 -5.96 10.64 -15.86
N LYS A 3 -7.06 10.18 -15.28
CA LYS A 3 -7.16 9.89 -13.85
C LYS A 3 -6.29 8.67 -13.60
N VAL A 4 -5.16 8.86 -12.93
CA VAL A 4 -4.31 7.73 -12.51
C VAL A 4 -5.11 6.93 -11.50
N ASN A 5 -5.62 5.77 -11.91
CA ASN A 5 -6.31 4.86 -11.01
C ASN A 5 -5.24 4.16 -10.15
N LEU A 6 -5.08 4.62 -8.91
CA LEU A 6 -4.05 4.14 -7.99
C LEU A 6 -4.57 3.07 -7.02
N ASP A 7 -5.80 2.57 -7.26
CA ASP A 7 -6.52 1.51 -6.54
C ASP A 7 -5.91 1.16 -5.18
N PRO A 8 -6.14 2.03 -4.16
CA PRO A 8 -5.53 1.83 -2.87
C PRO A 8 -6.11 0.60 -2.18
N ALA A 9 -5.28 -0.08 -1.39
CA ALA A 9 -5.69 -1.17 -0.53
C ALA A 9 -5.23 -0.90 0.90
N VAL A 10 -6.02 -1.35 1.88
CA VAL A 10 -5.69 -1.23 3.30
C VAL A 10 -5.39 -2.61 3.86
N PHE A 11 -4.31 -2.71 4.64
CA PHE A 11 -3.97 -3.87 5.45
C PHE A 11 -4.05 -3.49 6.92
N VAL A 12 -4.65 -4.34 7.73
CA VAL A 12 -4.71 -4.19 9.18
C VAL A 12 -3.98 -5.39 9.77
N ASP A 13 -2.91 -5.12 10.51
CA ASP A 13 -2.09 -6.15 11.16
C ASP A 13 -2.77 -6.65 12.44
N ASP A 14 -2.27 -7.77 12.97
CA ASP A 14 -2.84 -8.43 14.16
C ASP A 14 -2.74 -7.56 15.43
N ASP A 15 -1.81 -6.60 15.46
CA ASP A 15 -1.65 -5.63 16.55
C ASP A 15 -2.61 -4.42 16.47
N GLY A 16 -3.42 -4.35 15.41
CA GLY A 16 -4.37 -3.27 15.14
C GLY A 16 -3.79 -2.08 14.39
N SER A 17 -2.51 -2.12 13.98
CA SER A 17 -1.90 -1.14 13.10
C SER A 17 -2.49 -1.24 11.69
N ALA A 18 -2.77 -0.10 11.06
CA ALA A 18 -3.36 -0.06 9.73
C ALA A 18 -2.44 0.67 8.73
N TYR A 19 -2.34 0.11 7.53
CA TYR A 19 -1.47 0.59 6.46
C TYR A 19 -2.27 0.76 5.17
N ILE A 20 -2.06 1.87 4.47
CA ILE A 20 -2.57 2.06 3.11
C ILE A 20 -1.45 1.86 2.11
N PHE A 21 -1.74 1.10 1.06
CA PHE A 21 -0.87 0.84 -0.09
C PHE A 21 -1.52 1.41 -1.33
N TRP A 22 -0.74 2.04 -2.20
CA TRP A 22 -1.21 2.55 -3.49
C TRP A 22 -0.06 2.59 -4.50
N GLY A 23 -0.39 2.71 -5.79
CA GLY A 23 0.64 2.88 -6.81
C GLY A 23 0.31 2.27 -8.16
N ASN A 24 1.10 2.68 -9.15
CA ASN A 24 1.15 2.08 -10.48
C ASN A 24 2.63 2.05 -10.91
N GLN A 25 3.15 0.87 -11.26
CA GLN A 25 4.58 0.56 -11.50
C GLN A 25 5.54 0.71 -10.30
N GLN A 26 5.25 1.62 -9.39
CA GLN A 26 5.90 1.78 -8.08
C GLN A 26 4.81 1.73 -7.00
N CYS A 27 5.01 0.93 -5.96
CA CYS A 27 4.11 0.87 -4.82
C CYS A 27 4.67 1.71 -3.66
N TYR A 28 3.77 2.42 -3.01
CA TYR A 28 4.01 3.22 -1.81
C TYR A 28 3.11 2.71 -0.69
N TYR A 29 3.55 2.93 0.54
CA TYR A 29 2.74 2.66 1.71
C TYR A 29 2.95 3.71 2.79
N ALA A 30 1.95 3.85 3.66
CA ALA A 30 2.02 4.66 4.87
C ALA A 30 1.15 4.05 5.97
N GLU A 31 1.58 4.21 7.22
CA GLU A 31 0.83 3.83 8.40
C GLU A 31 -0.20 4.92 8.75
N PHE A 32 -1.40 4.51 9.12
CA PHE A 32 -2.42 5.40 9.69
C PHE A 32 -2.12 5.68 11.17
N ASP A 33 -2.55 6.85 11.62
CA ASP A 33 -2.78 7.10 13.04
C ASP A 33 -3.96 6.24 13.53
N HIS A 34 -4.08 6.04 14.84
CA HIS A 34 -5.14 5.23 15.45
C HIS A 34 -6.56 5.72 15.12
N ASN A 35 -6.70 6.98 14.69
CA ASN A 35 -7.97 7.54 14.24
C ASN A 35 -8.39 7.12 12.82
N LEU A 36 -7.51 6.47 12.04
CA LEU A 36 -7.71 6.03 10.65
C LEU A 36 -8.09 7.16 9.66
N ILE A 37 -7.85 8.41 10.03
CA ILE A 37 -8.12 9.60 9.21
C ILE A 37 -6.81 10.22 8.73
N SER A 38 -5.81 10.30 9.61
CA SER A 38 -4.49 10.86 9.32
C SER A 38 -3.42 9.79 9.21
N LEU A 39 -2.32 10.08 8.50
CA LEU A 39 -1.14 9.23 8.47
C LEU A 39 -0.25 9.51 9.69
N LYS A 40 0.28 8.46 10.30
CA LYS A 40 1.15 8.54 11.49
C LYS A 40 2.57 8.99 11.17
N GLY A 41 2.95 9.02 9.89
CA GLY A 41 4.31 9.35 9.49
C GLY A 41 4.53 9.48 7.99
N THR A 42 5.78 9.22 7.57
CA THR A 42 6.23 9.41 6.20
C THR A 42 5.74 8.32 5.27
N ILE A 43 5.56 8.68 4.00
CA ILE A 43 5.29 7.75 2.92
C ILE A 43 6.58 7.00 2.56
N SER A 44 6.51 5.68 2.53
CA SER A 44 7.61 4.79 2.17
C SER A 44 7.36 4.12 0.82
N LYS A 45 8.43 3.71 0.15
CA LYS A 45 8.37 2.88 -1.06
C LYS A 45 8.42 1.42 -0.67
N VAL A 46 7.59 0.59 -1.31
CA VAL A 46 7.73 -0.86 -1.21
C VAL A 46 8.82 -1.31 -2.18
N ASP A 47 9.81 -2.02 -1.66
CA ASP A 47 10.78 -2.74 -2.50
C ASP A 47 10.16 -4.03 -3.02
N ILE A 48 9.92 -4.07 -4.33
CA ILE A 48 9.29 -5.23 -4.98
C ILE A 48 10.39 -6.24 -5.35
N PRO A 49 10.28 -7.51 -4.93
CA PRO A 49 11.19 -8.56 -5.36
C PRO A 49 11.23 -8.71 -6.89
N LEU A 50 12.43 -8.97 -7.42
CA LEU A 50 12.64 -9.28 -8.83
C LEU A 50 11.73 -10.43 -9.27
N GLY A 51 10.95 -10.19 -10.34
CA GLY A 51 10.07 -11.20 -10.95
C GLY A 51 8.57 -10.98 -10.75
N LEU A 52 8.15 -10.04 -9.89
CA LEU A 52 6.74 -9.66 -9.81
C LEU A 52 6.35 -8.71 -10.94
N LYS A 53 5.20 -8.99 -11.59
CA LYS A 53 4.64 -8.10 -12.62
C LYS A 53 4.19 -6.79 -11.97
N LYS A 54 4.61 -5.68 -12.56
CA LYS A 54 4.45 -4.34 -11.97
C LYS A 54 3.03 -3.75 -12.07
N ASP A 55 2.16 -4.42 -12.82
CA ASP A 55 0.86 -3.87 -13.21
C ASP A 55 -0.24 -4.16 -12.17
N HIS A 56 -0.04 -5.12 -11.26
CA HIS A 56 -1.01 -5.49 -10.20
C HIS A 56 -0.36 -5.57 -8.80
N MET A 57 0.65 -4.74 -8.53
CA MET A 57 1.48 -4.89 -7.33
C MET A 57 0.73 -4.69 -6.01
N VAL A 58 -0.20 -3.72 -5.94
CA VAL A 58 -0.93 -3.43 -4.69
C VAL A 58 -1.73 -4.65 -4.22
N ALA A 59 -2.49 -5.27 -5.12
CA ALA A 59 -3.24 -6.49 -4.82
C ALA A 59 -2.33 -7.66 -4.42
N LEU A 60 -1.17 -7.79 -5.06
CA LEU A 60 -0.24 -8.89 -4.81
C LEU A 60 0.54 -8.72 -3.50
N ILE A 61 0.82 -7.48 -3.11
CA ILE A 61 1.43 -7.14 -1.82
C ILE A 61 0.44 -7.49 -0.72
N VAL A 62 -0.77 -6.92 -0.75
CA VAL A 62 -1.78 -7.20 0.28
C VAL A 62 -2.08 -8.69 0.37
N ALA A 63 -2.27 -9.39 -0.77
CA ALA A 63 -2.52 -10.84 -0.79
C ALA A 63 -1.42 -11.73 -0.21
N ARG A 64 -0.20 -11.23 0.00
CA ARG A 64 0.88 -11.97 0.67
C ARG A 64 0.87 -11.82 2.19
N TYR A 65 0.16 -10.81 2.70
CA TYR A 65 0.08 -10.50 4.13
C TYR A 65 -1.29 -10.88 4.74
N ILE A 66 -2.24 -11.36 3.95
CA ILE A 66 -3.47 -12.06 4.40
C ILE A 66 -3.32 -13.58 4.35
#